data_AF-A0A7C6TL39-F1
#
_entry.id   AF-A0A7C6TL39-F1
#
_cell.length_a   1.000
_cell.length_b   1.000
_cell.length_c   1.000
_cell.angle_alpha   90.00
_cell.angle_beta   90.00
_cell.angle_gamma   90.00
#
_symmetry.space_group_name_H-M   'P 1'
#
loop_
_entity.id
_entity.type
_entity.pdbx_description
1 polymer ?
#
loop_
_entity_poly.entity_id
_entity_poly.type
_entity_poly.pdbx_seq_one_letter_code
_entity_poly.pdbx_strand_id
1 'polypeptide(L)'
;RIQAISPIPLDAHLMIADADRNAPVYAEIGCASVTFHAEAAAAPVRLARELRRLGAKASLALKPATPIEPFIDLLGEFDQILIMTVEPGFGGQKFLDVCLPKIKRTREAISAAGLEIKLQVDGGVSASTIDRVVDAGADVLVAGSAVYGAEDAAAAISELRTLAAAHTH
;
A
#
# COMPACT_ATOMS: atom_id res chain seq x y z
N ARG A 1 -16.81 0.93 16.30
CA ARG A 1 -16.41 1.88 15.23
C ARG A 1 -14.93 2.21 15.43
N ILE A 2 -14.00 1.52 14.75
CA ILE A 2 -12.55 1.72 14.93
C ILE A 2 -12.17 3.19 14.66
N GLN A 3 -12.72 3.78 13.61
CA GLN A 3 -12.52 5.20 13.25
C GLN A 3 -12.91 6.17 14.38
N ALA A 4 -13.89 5.82 15.22
CA ALA A 4 -14.35 6.72 16.28
C ALA A 4 -13.42 6.77 17.50
N ILE A 5 -12.49 5.81 17.61
CA ILE A 5 -11.55 5.70 18.74
C ILE A 5 -10.09 5.80 18.30
N SER A 6 -9.82 5.75 16.99
CA SER A 6 -8.47 5.86 16.44
C SER A 6 -8.06 7.32 16.33
N PRO A 7 -6.94 7.75 16.95
CA PRO A 7 -6.39 9.08 16.73
C PRO A 7 -5.66 9.21 15.38
N ILE A 8 -5.47 8.09 14.67
CA ILE A 8 -4.79 8.03 13.37
C ILE A 8 -5.78 7.64 12.26
N PRO A 9 -5.58 8.12 11.02
CA PRO A 9 -6.44 7.78 9.88
C PRO A 9 -6.41 6.28 9.57
N LEU A 10 -7.55 5.72 9.15
CA LEU A 10 -7.63 4.33 8.70
C LEU A 10 -7.33 4.20 7.20
N ASP A 11 -6.40 3.30 6.87
CA ASP A 11 -6.08 2.85 5.52
C ASP A 11 -6.71 1.46 5.29
N ALA A 12 -7.73 1.39 4.44
CA ALA A 12 -8.49 0.17 4.19
C ALA A 12 -7.99 -0.52 2.92
N HIS A 13 -7.25 -1.62 3.08
CA HIS A 13 -6.82 -2.48 1.97
C HIS A 13 -7.86 -3.60 1.71
N LEU A 14 -8.48 -3.56 0.53
CA LEU A 14 -9.62 -4.40 0.16
C LEU A 14 -9.22 -5.57 -0.72
N MET A 15 -9.04 -6.75 -0.11
CA MET A 15 -8.87 -8.04 -0.78
C MET A 15 -10.23 -8.70 -1.06
N ILE A 16 -11.06 -8.03 -1.87
CA ILE A 16 -12.44 -8.45 -2.19
C ILE A 16 -12.66 -8.56 -3.70
N ALA A 17 -13.73 -9.22 -4.11
CA ALA A 17 -14.23 -9.17 -5.50
C ALA A 17 -15.13 -7.94 -5.73
N ASP A 18 -15.34 -7.58 -7.00
CA ASP A 18 -16.21 -6.49 -7.44
C ASP A 18 -15.92 -5.16 -6.73
N ALA A 19 -14.66 -4.73 -6.77
CA ALA A 19 -14.20 -3.54 -6.06
C ALA A 19 -14.98 -2.28 -6.47
N ASP A 20 -15.36 -2.15 -7.75
CA ASP A 20 -16.18 -1.05 -8.26
C ASP A 20 -17.46 -0.81 -7.45
N ARG A 21 -18.06 -1.89 -6.94
CA ARG A 21 -19.32 -1.83 -6.19
C ARG A 21 -19.07 -1.68 -4.69
N ASN A 22 -18.09 -2.39 -4.17
CA ASN A 22 -17.95 -2.60 -2.73
C ASN A 22 -16.98 -1.61 -2.06
N ALA A 23 -15.98 -1.09 -2.79
CA ALA A 23 -15.00 -0.16 -2.23
C ALA A 23 -15.57 1.20 -1.81
N PRO A 24 -16.53 1.83 -2.52
CA PRO A 24 -17.11 3.12 -2.11
C PRO A 24 -17.69 3.12 -0.70
N VAL A 25 -18.25 1.99 -0.25
CA VAL A 25 -18.81 1.83 1.11
C VAL A 25 -17.76 2.13 2.19
N TYR A 26 -16.49 1.81 1.96
CA TYR A 26 -15.41 2.06 2.91
C TYR A 26 -15.07 3.55 3.03
N ALA A 27 -15.18 4.30 1.93
CA ALA A 27 -15.05 5.75 1.96
C ALA A 27 -16.24 6.39 2.71
N GLU A 28 -17.46 5.94 2.46
CA GLU A 28 -18.68 6.44 3.12
C GLU A 28 -18.68 6.25 4.65
N ILE A 29 -18.11 5.14 5.13
CA ILE A 29 -17.98 4.89 6.59
C ILE A 29 -16.77 5.61 7.22
N GLY A 30 -16.03 6.39 6.44
CA GLY A 30 -15.00 7.31 6.91
C GLY A 30 -13.57 6.77 6.90
N CYS A 31 -13.25 5.74 6.09
CA CYS A 31 -11.85 5.38 5.85
C CYS A 31 -11.13 6.52 5.12
N ALA A 32 -9.95 6.88 5.59
CA ALA A 32 -9.18 7.99 5.02
C ALA A 32 -8.49 7.62 3.71
N SER A 33 -8.17 6.33 3.54
CA SER A 33 -7.63 5.74 2.32
C SER A 33 -8.38 4.44 2.04
N VAL A 34 -8.71 4.21 0.77
CA VAL A 34 -9.30 2.97 0.29
C VAL A 34 -8.43 2.44 -0.83
N THR A 35 -7.80 1.31 -0.55
CA THR A 35 -6.89 0.61 -1.46
C THR A 35 -7.59 -0.60 -2.06
N PHE A 36 -7.80 -0.59 -3.37
CA PHE A 36 -8.43 -1.71 -4.10
C PHE A 36 -7.44 -2.38 -5.05
N HIS A 37 -7.65 -3.66 -5.29
CA HIS A 37 -6.84 -4.44 -6.23
C HIS A 37 -7.17 -4.11 -7.68
N ALA A 38 -6.14 -3.89 -8.50
CA ALA A 38 -6.29 -3.73 -9.95
C ALA A 38 -7.03 -4.92 -10.58
N GLU A 39 -6.79 -6.12 -10.05
CA GLU A 39 -7.39 -7.37 -10.51
C GLU A 39 -8.87 -7.51 -10.15
N ALA A 40 -9.37 -6.67 -9.25
CA ALA A 40 -10.75 -6.69 -8.76
C ALA A 40 -11.61 -5.53 -9.30
N ALA A 41 -11.01 -4.62 -10.08
CA ALA A 41 -11.69 -3.45 -10.65
C ALA A 41 -11.80 -3.55 -12.17
N ALA A 42 -13.02 -3.41 -12.69
CA ALA A 42 -13.29 -3.35 -14.12
C ALA A 42 -13.01 -1.95 -14.71
N ALA A 43 -13.14 -0.88 -13.90
CA ALA A 43 -12.79 0.47 -14.32
C ALA A 43 -12.03 1.23 -13.21
N PRO A 44 -10.74 0.95 -13.02
CA PRO A 44 -9.96 1.46 -11.89
C PRO A 44 -9.96 2.99 -11.80
N VAL A 45 -9.89 3.71 -12.92
CA VAL A 45 -9.93 5.19 -12.94
C VAL A 45 -11.27 5.74 -12.43
N ARG A 46 -12.39 5.15 -12.89
CA ARG A 46 -13.73 5.57 -12.44
C ARG A 46 -13.87 5.33 -10.94
N LEU A 47 -13.43 4.18 -10.45
CA LEU A 47 -13.48 3.86 -9.03
C LEU A 47 -12.61 4.80 -8.21
N ALA A 48 -11.38 5.08 -8.64
CA ALA A 48 -10.49 6.00 -7.93
C ALA A 48 -11.07 7.41 -7.78
N ARG A 49 -11.65 7.95 -8.88
CA ARG A 49 -12.34 9.24 -8.84
C ARG A 49 -13.55 9.24 -7.92
N GLU A 50 -14.30 8.15 -7.86
CA GLU A 50 -15.44 8.01 -6.95
C GLU A 50 -15.00 8.00 -5.48
N LEU A 51 -13.94 7.27 -5.14
CA LEU A 51 -13.37 7.27 -3.79
C LEU A 51 -12.93 8.67 -3.36
N ARG A 52 -12.24 9.39 -4.24
CA ARG A 52 -11.84 10.80 -4.02
C ARG A 52 -13.06 11.72 -3.86
N ARG A 53 -14.10 11.55 -4.68
CA ARG A 53 -15.36 12.30 -4.56
C ARG A 53 -16.04 12.09 -3.21
N LEU A 54 -15.93 10.88 -2.65
CA LEU A 54 -16.44 10.52 -1.33
C LEU A 54 -15.52 10.97 -0.17
N GLY A 55 -14.38 11.59 -0.47
CA GLY A 55 -13.46 12.18 0.51
C GLY A 55 -12.35 11.25 1.00
N ALA A 56 -12.22 10.04 0.43
CA ALA A 56 -11.12 9.13 0.72
C ALA A 56 -9.99 9.27 -0.31
N LYS A 57 -8.76 9.01 0.10
CA LYS A 57 -7.65 8.78 -0.84
C LYS A 57 -7.90 7.48 -1.62
N ALA A 58 -7.61 7.50 -2.90
CA ALA A 58 -7.76 6.35 -3.79
C ALA A 58 -6.41 5.69 -4.06
N SER A 59 -6.32 4.39 -3.75
CA SER A 59 -5.06 3.66 -3.89
C SER A 59 -5.24 2.38 -4.70
N LEU A 60 -4.25 2.05 -5.52
CA LEU A 60 -4.26 0.85 -6.36
C LEU A 60 -3.27 -0.19 -5.83
N ALA A 61 -3.75 -1.39 -5.51
CA ALA A 61 -2.92 -2.52 -5.13
C ALA A 61 -2.63 -3.46 -6.31
N LEU A 62 -1.43 -4.01 -6.33
CA LEU A 62 -0.97 -5.00 -7.30
C LEU A 62 -0.47 -6.25 -6.58
N LYS A 63 -0.99 -7.43 -6.96
CA LYS A 63 -0.46 -8.73 -6.52
C LYS A 63 0.99 -8.91 -6.98
N PRO A 64 1.77 -9.86 -6.39
CA PRO A 64 3.15 -10.12 -6.82
C PRO A 64 3.30 -10.31 -8.33
N ALA A 65 2.42 -11.09 -8.95
CA ALA A 65 2.44 -11.39 -10.39
C ALA A 65 1.89 -10.27 -11.29
N THR A 66 1.24 -9.25 -10.74
CA THR A 66 0.60 -8.20 -11.54
C THR A 66 1.60 -7.08 -11.88
N PRO A 67 1.81 -6.78 -13.17
CA PRO A 67 2.71 -5.70 -13.61
C PRO A 67 2.16 -4.30 -13.28
N ILE A 68 3.06 -3.33 -13.11
CA ILE A 68 2.71 -1.91 -12.94
C ILE A 68 2.49 -1.21 -14.28
N GLU A 69 3.10 -1.74 -15.34
CA GLU A 69 3.19 -1.15 -16.67
C GLU A 69 1.84 -0.68 -17.25
N PRO A 70 0.73 -1.43 -17.13
CA PRO A 70 -0.57 -0.97 -17.64
C PRO A 70 -1.14 0.27 -16.93
N PHE A 71 -0.58 0.66 -15.79
CA PHE A 71 -1.08 1.73 -14.94
C PHE A 71 -0.15 2.96 -14.90
N ILE A 72 1.01 2.92 -15.57
CA ILE A 72 2.00 4.01 -15.55
C ILE A 72 1.37 5.33 -16.04
N ASP A 73 0.68 5.31 -17.18
CA ASP A 73 0.02 6.50 -17.72
C ASP A 73 -1.22 6.94 -16.91
N LEU A 74 -1.66 6.09 -15.96
CA LEU A 74 -2.82 6.32 -15.10
C LEU A 74 -2.43 6.73 -13.67
N LEU A 75 -1.13 6.85 -13.36
CA LEU A 75 -0.64 7.10 -12.01
C LEU A 75 -1.31 8.30 -11.35
N GLY A 76 -1.54 9.40 -12.09
CA GLY A 76 -2.19 10.61 -11.56
C GLY A 76 -3.63 10.43 -11.07
N GLU A 77 -4.28 9.31 -11.40
CA GLU A 77 -5.61 8.96 -10.91
C GLU A 77 -5.58 8.38 -9.48
N PHE A 78 -4.40 8.08 -8.94
CA PHE A 78 -4.21 7.46 -7.62
C PHE A 78 -3.40 8.36 -6.69
N ASP A 79 -3.63 8.23 -5.39
CA ASP A 79 -2.90 8.91 -4.32
C ASP A 79 -1.76 8.04 -3.77
N GLN A 80 -1.89 6.72 -3.93
CA GLN A 80 -0.92 5.72 -3.49
C GLN A 80 -0.98 4.47 -4.38
N ILE A 81 0.19 3.85 -4.61
CA ILE A 81 0.30 2.53 -5.21
C ILE A 81 0.77 1.56 -4.12
N LEU A 82 0.04 0.46 -3.94
CA LEU A 82 0.42 -0.64 -3.04
C LEU A 82 0.99 -1.81 -3.84
N ILE A 83 2.23 -2.18 -3.54
CA ILE A 83 2.86 -3.40 -4.06
C ILE A 83 2.79 -4.50 -3.00
N MET A 84 2.06 -5.56 -3.30
CA MET A 84 2.06 -6.75 -2.45
C MET A 84 3.38 -7.50 -2.60
N THR A 85 4.01 -7.82 -1.47
CA THR A 85 5.26 -8.58 -1.37
C THR A 85 5.08 -9.97 -0.76
N VAL A 86 3.83 -10.40 -0.66
CA VAL A 86 3.34 -11.75 -0.37
C VAL A 86 2.06 -11.99 -1.17
N GLU A 87 1.62 -13.24 -1.29
CA GLU A 87 0.29 -13.48 -1.86
C GLU A 87 -0.80 -12.98 -0.90
N PRO A 88 -1.81 -12.22 -1.37
CA PRO A 88 -2.89 -11.73 -0.52
C PRO A 88 -3.63 -12.86 0.18
N GLY A 89 -3.94 -12.70 1.47
CA GLY A 89 -4.79 -13.63 2.20
C GLY A 89 -4.46 -13.74 3.69
N PHE A 90 -3.19 -13.99 4.03
CA PHE A 90 -2.78 -14.25 5.42
C PHE A 90 -1.48 -13.55 5.82
N GLY A 91 -1.37 -13.17 7.10
CA GLY A 91 -0.16 -12.60 7.68
C GLY A 91 0.93 -13.63 7.98
N GLY A 92 2.15 -13.16 8.29
CA GLY A 92 3.29 -14.02 8.66
C GLY A 92 4.00 -14.72 7.49
N GLN A 93 3.57 -14.45 6.26
CA GLN A 93 4.23 -14.94 5.06
C GLN A 93 5.61 -14.30 4.87
N LYS A 94 6.52 -15.02 4.22
CA LYS A 94 7.86 -14.54 3.91
C LYS A 94 7.82 -13.55 2.75
N PHE A 95 8.60 -12.48 2.88
CA PHE A 95 8.81 -11.49 1.85
C PHE A 95 9.26 -12.13 0.52
N LEU A 96 8.68 -11.69 -0.58
CA LEU A 96 9.00 -12.14 -1.94
C LEU A 96 9.95 -11.16 -2.62
N ASP A 97 11.25 -11.45 -2.60
CA ASP A 97 12.30 -10.62 -3.22
C ASP A 97 12.07 -10.34 -4.71
N VAL A 98 11.35 -11.22 -5.41
CA VAL A 98 10.94 -11.02 -6.82
C VAL A 98 10.10 -9.75 -7.04
N CYS A 99 9.54 -9.17 -5.97
CA CYS A 99 8.76 -7.94 -6.05
C CYS A 99 9.62 -6.66 -6.00
N LEU A 100 10.89 -6.72 -5.55
CA LEU A 100 11.77 -5.55 -5.46
C LEU A 100 11.94 -4.80 -6.80
N PRO A 101 12.14 -5.50 -7.95
CA PRO A 101 12.21 -4.81 -9.24
C PRO A 101 10.92 -4.04 -9.59
N LYS A 102 9.75 -4.53 -9.16
CA LYS A 102 8.48 -3.84 -9.39
C LYS A 102 8.36 -2.60 -8.51
N ILE A 103 8.79 -2.66 -7.25
CA ILE A 103 8.83 -1.48 -6.36
C ILE A 103 9.70 -0.39 -7.00
N LYS A 104 10.91 -0.75 -7.44
CA LYS A 104 11.84 0.17 -8.11
C LYS A 104 11.24 0.79 -9.37
N ARG A 105 10.65 -0.03 -10.25
CA ARG A 105 10.01 0.44 -11.48
C ARG A 105 8.85 1.40 -11.20
N THR A 106 8.04 1.11 -10.17
CA THR A 106 6.96 1.99 -9.75
C THR A 106 7.49 3.33 -9.23
N ARG A 107 8.55 3.33 -8.41
CA ARG A 107 9.20 4.58 -7.96
C ARG A 107 9.72 5.38 -9.14
N GLU A 108 10.45 4.76 -10.06
CA GLU A 108 10.99 5.42 -11.24
C GLU A 108 9.87 6.06 -12.09
N ALA A 109 8.75 5.36 -12.29
CA ALA A 109 7.60 5.90 -13.02
C ALA A 109 6.94 7.09 -12.30
N ILE A 110 6.76 7.02 -10.98
CA ILE A 110 6.22 8.13 -10.17
C ILE A 110 7.13 9.36 -10.29
N SER A 111 8.45 9.18 -10.11
CA SER A 111 9.43 10.27 -10.18
C SER A 111 9.54 10.87 -11.59
N ALA A 112 9.54 10.03 -12.64
CA ALA A 112 9.59 10.49 -14.02
C ALA A 112 8.35 11.32 -14.41
N ALA A 113 7.19 11.00 -13.84
CA ALA A 113 5.96 11.76 -14.04
C ALA A 113 5.88 13.03 -13.17
N GLY A 114 6.82 13.24 -12.25
CA GLY A 114 6.80 14.39 -11.31
C GLY A 114 5.61 14.37 -10.37
N LEU A 115 5.09 13.18 -10.03
CA LEU A 115 3.88 13.01 -9.21
C LEU A 115 4.23 12.78 -7.73
N GLU A 116 3.42 13.35 -6.84
CA GLU A 116 3.54 13.12 -5.39
C GLU A 116 2.69 11.94 -4.91
N ILE A 117 2.95 10.76 -5.48
CA ILE A 117 2.23 9.52 -5.16
C ILE A 117 3.03 8.72 -4.12
N LYS A 118 2.34 8.21 -3.10
CA LYS A 118 2.95 7.32 -2.12
C LYS A 118 3.15 5.92 -2.70
N LEU A 119 4.32 5.32 -2.44
CA LEU A 119 4.56 3.92 -2.74
C LEU A 119 4.51 3.10 -1.45
N GLN A 120 3.48 2.28 -1.32
CA GLN A 120 3.26 1.39 -0.18
C GLN A 120 3.71 -0.03 -0.49
N VAL A 121 4.20 -0.73 0.52
CA VAL A 121 4.51 -2.17 0.48
C VAL A 121 3.82 -2.90 1.62
N ASP A 122 3.19 -4.04 1.31
CA ASP A 122 2.52 -4.92 2.27
C ASP A 122 2.90 -6.39 2.07
N GLY A 123 3.39 -7.01 3.16
CA GLY A 123 3.76 -8.41 3.21
C GLY A 123 5.22 -8.67 3.59
N GLY A 124 5.45 -9.26 4.76
CA GLY A 124 6.81 -9.67 5.17
C GLY A 124 7.77 -8.52 5.47
N VAL A 125 7.26 -7.31 5.76
CA VAL A 125 8.07 -6.18 6.23
C VAL A 125 8.50 -6.40 7.69
N SER A 126 9.80 -6.36 7.94
CA SER A 126 10.43 -6.54 9.25
C SER A 126 11.84 -5.91 9.26
N ALA A 127 12.54 -5.96 10.39
CA ALA A 127 13.90 -5.43 10.51
C ALA A 127 14.89 -6.04 9.48
N SER A 128 14.65 -7.25 8.97
CA SER A 128 15.52 -7.90 7.99
C SER A 128 15.17 -7.62 6.52
N THR A 129 14.03 -6.97 6.27
CA THR A 129 13.53 -6.70 4.91
C THR A 129 13.35 -5.21 4.63
N ILE A 130 13.22 -4.39 5.67
CA ILE A 130 12.92 -2.96 5.56
C ILE A 130 13.93 -2.19 4.72
N ASP A 131 15.24 -2.43 4.91
CA ASP A 131 16.29 -1.72 4.17
C ASP A 131 16.12 -1.89 2.66
N ARG A 132 15.96 -3.15 2.21
CA ARG A 132 15.76 -3.47 0.78
C ARG A 132 14.48 -2.86 0.20
N VAL A 133 13.42 -2.77 1.01
CA VAL A 133 12.13 -2.22 0.58
C VAL A 133 12.20 -0.71 0.44
N VAL A 134 12.83 -0.03 1.41
CA VAL A 134 13.03 1.42 1.36
C VAL A 134 13.98 1.77 0.24
N ASP A 135 15.11 1.06 0.10
CA ASP A 135 16.07 1.21 -1.02
C ASP A 135 15.44 1.07 -2.40
N ALA A 136 14.40 0.24 -2.53
CA ALA A 136 13.65 0.08 -3.76
C ALA A 136 12.69 1.27 -4.03
N GLY A 137 12.50 2.16 -3.07
CA GLY A 137 11.77 3.42 -3.22
C GLY A 137 10.40 3.49 -2.53
N ALA A 138 10.10 2.59 -1.59
CA ALA A 138 8.85 2.61 -0.82
C ALA A 138 8.85 3.70 0.28
N ASP A 139 7.71 4.39 0.44
CA ASP A 139 7.50 5.43 1.46
C ASP A 139 6.66 4.94 2.64
N VAL A 140 5.76 3.98 2.38
CA VAL A 140 4.76 3.50 3.35
C VAL A 140 4.92 2.00 3.53
N LEU A 141 5.08 1.58 4.78
CA LEU A 141 5.45 0.21 5.13
C LEU A 141 4.38 -0.43 6.01
N VAL A 142 3.72 -1.47 5.52
CA VAL A 142 2.72 -2.22 6.30
C VAL A 142 3.42 -3.39 7.01
N ALA A 143 3.40 -3.36 8.34
CA ALA A 143 4.02 -4.37 9.19
C ALA A 143 3.02 -4.91 10.21
N GLY A 144 2.59 -6.17 10.03
CA GLY A 144 1.68 -6.87 10.95
C GLY A 144 2.45 -7.70 11.98
N SER A 145 2.92 -8.88 11.57
CA SER A 145 3.56 -9.86 12.47
C SER A 145 4.84 -9.36 13.12
N ALA A 146 5.61 -8.51 12.45
CA ALA A 146 6.83 -7.91 13.01
C ALA A 146 6.55 -6.95 14.18
N VAL A 147 5.35 -6.33 14.23
CA VAL A 147 4.96 -5.40 15.29
C VAL A 147 4.13 -6.11 16.35
N TYR A 148 3.06 -6.78 15.95
CA TYR A 148 2.11 -7.40 16.88
C TYR A 148 2.53 -8.79 17.39
N GLY A 149 3.58 -9.36 16.81
CA GLY A 149 4.24 -10.58 17.31
C GLY A 149 5.37 -10.30 18.29
N ALA A 150 5.76 -9.04 18.49
CA ALA A 150 6.80 -8.65 19.45
C ALA A 150 6.23 -8.52 20.86
N GLU A 151 7.09 -8.65 21.87
CA GLU A 151 6.71 -8.42 23.27
C GLU A 151 6.33 -6.95 23.52
N ASP A 152 7.01 -6.02 22.83
CA ASP A 152 6.73 -4.58 22.86
C ASP A 152 6.56 -4.05 21.43
N ALA A 153 5.31 -3.78 21.06
CA ALA A 153 4.95 -3.23 19.75
C ALA A 153 5.51 -1.82 19.53
N ALA A 154 5.62 -0.98 20.56
CA ALA A 154 6.14 0.37 20.44
C ALA A 154 7.65 0.37 20.19
N ALA A 155 8.37 -0.53 20.86
CA ALA A 155 9.79 -0.77 20.60
C ALA A 155 10.02 -1.27 19.17
N ALA A 156 9.24 -2.26 18.71
CA ALA A 156 9.32 -2.77 17.34
C ALA A 156 9.07 -1.68 16.28
N ILE A 157 8.05 -0.82 16.48
CA ILE A 157 7.80 0.32 15.58
C ILE A 157 8.99 1.28 15.55
N SER A 158 9.60 1.56 16.71
CA SER A 158 10.73 2.49 16.81
C SER A 158 11.97 1.96 16.11
N GLU A 159 12.23 0.65 16.22
CA GLU A 159 13.29 -0.03 15.47
C GLU A 159 13.08 0.09 13.95
N LEU A 160 11.89 -0.27 13.46
CA LEU A 160 11.58 -0.18 12.03
C LEU A 160 11.73 1.24 11.49
N ARG A 161 11.28 2.25 12.25
CA ARG A 161 11.47 3.66 11.87
C ARG A 161 12.95 4.05 11.79
N THR A 162 13.76 3.57 12.71
CA THR A 162 15.20 3.86 12.75
C THR A 162 15.90 3.28 11.52
N LEU A 163 15.59 2.03 11.17
CA LEU A 163 16.14 1.36 9.99
C LEU A 163 15.69 2.04 8.69
N ALA A 164 14.41 2.40 8.58
CA ALA A 164 13.90 3.10 7.41
C ALA A 164 14.55 4.50 7.23
N ALA A 165 14.75 5.25 8.32
CA ALA A 165 15.31 6.60 8.27
C ALA A 165 16.78 6.68 7.85
N ALA A 166 17.50 5.55 7.86
CA ALA A 166 18.87 5.47 7.33
C ALA A 166 18.94 5.64 5.80
N HIS A 167 17.79 5.58 5.12
CA HIS A 167 17.67 5.64 3.68
C HIS A 167 16.86 6.90 3.28
N THR A 168 17.34 7.65 2.28
CA THR A 168 16.65 8.85 1.79
C THR A 168 16.59 8.80 0.26
N HIS A 169 15.40 8.97 -0.30
CA HIS A 169 15.16 9.06 -1.74
C HIS A 169 14.51 10.40 -2.09
#